data_AF-R0KTW8-F1
#
_entry.id   AF-R0KTW8-F1
#
_cell.length_a   1.000
_cell.length_b   1.000
_cell.length_c   1.000
_cell.angle_alpha   90.00
_cell.angle_beta   90.00
_cell.angle_gamma   90.00
#
_symmetry.space_group_name_H-M   'P 1'
#
loop_
_entity.id
_entity.type
_entity.pdbx_description
1 polymer ?
#
loop_
_entity_poly.entity_id
_entity_poly.type
_entity_poly.pdbx_seq_one_letter_code
_entity_poly.pdbx_strand_id
1 'polypeptide(L)'
;EIAQVWNSTCRYIRRQLLQKKAVNIGIGTFAVVSAKTTGADGKAMVVRKPIFKPCRFMKIFYKLKCAESRIPIETFIDPLDIEKIAAHIYFRPQIVEQCIHETLLLYAGGLLDNQDVEFFFK
;
A
#
# COMPACT_ATOMS: atom_id res chain seq x y z
N GLU A 1 -16.48 -7.86 9.41
CA GLU A 1 -15.66 -6.70 9.82
C GLU A 1 -14.45 -6.49 8.92
N ILE A 2 -13.60 -7.51 8.70
CA ILE A 2 -12.36 -7.41 7.91
C ILE A 2 -12.57 -6.82 6.51
N ALA A 3 -13.58 -7.31 5.77
CA ALA A 3 -13.90 -6.79 4.44
C ALA A 3 -14.27 -5.29 4.44
N GLN A 4 -15.03 -4.83 5.45
CA GLN A 4 -15.40 -3.41 5.56
C GLN A 4 -14.21 -2.53 5.91
N VAL A 5 -13.36 -2.98 6.84
CA VAL A 5 -12.11 -2.30 7.20
C VAL A 5 -11.23 -2.15 5.97
N TRP A 6 -10.93 -3.24 5.26
CA TRP A 6 -10.06 -3.19 4.08
C TRP A 6 -10.69 -2.42 2.91
N ASN A 7 -12.01 -2.49 2.71
CA ASN A 7 -12.69 -1.64 1.73
C ASN A 7 -12.53 -0.14 2.06
N SER A 8 -12.66 0.24 3.33
CA SER A 8 -12.44 1.62 3.79
C SER A 8 -10.98 2.05 3.63
N THR A 9 -10.04 1.21 4.03
CA THR A 9 -8.59 1.42 3.90
C THR A 9 -8.17 1.58 2.44
N CYS A 10 -8.62 0.70 1.54
CA CYS A 10 -8.37 0.78 0.10
C CYS A 10 -8.92 2.09 -0.49
N ARG A 11 -10.12 2.49 -0.08
CA ARG A 11 -10.73 3.77 -0.47
C ARG A 11 -9.91 4.96 0.02
N TYR A 12 -9.43 4.92 1.27
CA TYR A 12 -8.55 5.95 1.84
C TYR A 12 -7.24 6.05 1.05
N ILE A 13 -6.51 4.94 0.87
CA ILE A 13 -5.24 4.91 0.13
C ILE A 13 -5.45 5.47 -1.29
N ARG A 14 -6.49 5.01 -2.00
CA ARG A 14 -6.79 5.51 -3.35
C ARG A 14 -7.00 7.03 -3.38
N ARG A 15 -7.71 7.59 -2.40
CA ARG A 15 -7.91 9.06 -2.30
C ARG A 15 -6.59 9.80 -2.07
N GLN A 16 -5.73 9.30 -1.19
CA GLN A 16 -4.41 9.91 -0.94
C GLN A 16 -3.52 9.86 -2.20
N LEU A 17 -3.50 8.72 -2.90
CA LEU A 17 -2.73 8.55 -4.13
C LEU A 17 -3.20 9.49 -5.25
N LEU A 18 -4.51 9.73 -5.37
CA LEU A 18 -5.05 10.72 -6.31
C LEU A 18 -4.60 12.15 -5.99
N GLN A 19 -4.35 12.44 -4.71
CA GLN A 19 -3.76 13.70 -4.23
C GLN A 19 -2.23 13.72 -4.29
N LYS A 20 -1.61 12.70 -4.91
CA LYS A 20 -0.14 12.52 -5.01
C LYS A 20 0.56 12.36 -3.66
N LYS A 21 -0.18 11.96 -2.62
CA LYS A 21 0.39 11.62 -1.31
C LYS A 21 0.73 10.15 -1.27
N ALA A 22 1.86 9.82 -0.63
CA ALA A 22 2.21 8.44 -0.36
C ALA A 22 1.62 8.01 0.99
N VAL A 23 1.26 6.73 1.09
CA VAL A 23 0.67 6.16 2.30
C VAL A 23 1.50 4.99 2.79
N ASN A 24 2.01 5.07 4.01
CA ASN A 24 2.69 3.97 4.68
C ASN A 24 1.69 3.15 5.51
N ILE A 25 1.69 1.84 5.29
CA ILE A 25 0.79 0.89 5.98
C ILE A 25 1.52 -0.02 6.98
N GLY A 26 2.77 0.30 7.36
CA GLY A 26 3.63 -0.50 8.23
C GLY A 26 4.62 -1.37 7.45
N ILE A 27 4.12 -2.28 6.61
CA ILE A 27 4.97 -3.20 5.81
C ILE A 27 5.54 -2.55 4.53
N GLY A 28 5.06 -1.37 4.15
CA GLY A 28 5.48 -0.70 2.93
C GLY A 28 4.69 0.56 2.65
N THR A 29 4.98 1.15 1.49
CA THR A 29 4.45 2.45 1.09
C THR A 29 3.80 2.36 -0.27
N PHE A 30 2.54 2.79 -0.36
CA PHE A 30 1.88 3.07 -1.63
C PHE A 30 2.24 4.48 -2.08
N ALA A 31 2.59 4.63 -3.35
CA ALA A 31 2.87 5.93 -3.96
C ALA A 31 2.52 5.92 -5.45
N VAL A 32 2.34 7.11 -6.03
CA VAL A 32 2.27 7.29 -7.48
C VAL A 32 3.61 7.84 -7.96
N VAL A 33 4.25 7.14 -8.89
CA VAL A 33 5.53 7.57 -9.47
C VAL A 33 5.39 7.82 -10.97
N SER A 34 6.14 8.80 -11.46
CA SER A 34 6.30 9.05 -12.89
C SER A 34 7.27 8.03 -13.48
N ALA A 35 6.86 7.31 -14.51
CA ALA A 35 7.69 6.42 -15.29
C ALA A 35 7.72 6.87 -16.74
N LYS A 36 8.91 6.87 -17.34
CA LYS A 36 9.04 7.06 -18.80
C LYS A 36 8.67 5.75 -19.48
N THR A 37 7.79 5.82 -20.46
CA THR A 37 7.41 4.71 -21.34
C THR A 37 7.44 5.21 -22.79
N THR A 38 7.44 4.29 -23.74
CA THR A 38 7.31 4.62 -25.16
C THR A 38 5.85 4.50 -25.57
N GLY A 39 5.30 5.52 -26.21
CA GLY A 39 3.96 5.50 -26.79
C GLY A 39 3.90 4.64 -28.06
N ALA A 40 2.69 4.36 -28.54
CA ALA A 40 2.48 3.60 -29.77
C ALA A 40 3.09 4.29 -31.01
N ASP A 41 3.26 5.61 -30.96
CA ASP A 41 3.93 6.43 -31.99
C ASP A 41 5.46 6.47 -31.84
N GLY A 42 6.04 5.67 -30.94
CA GLY A 42 7.48 5.62 -30.68
C GLY A 42 8.02 6.78 -29.84
N LYS A 43 7.17 7.72 -29.40
CA LYS A 43 7.61 8.89 -28.62
C LYS A 43 7.69 8.57 -27.13
N ALA A 44 8.65 9.19 -26.45
CA ALA A 44 8.76 9.10 -25.00
C ALA A 44 7.58 9.81 -24.33
N MET A 45 6.83 9.07 -23.52
CA MET A 45 5.70 9.54 -22.73
C MET A 45 5.98 9.35 -21.25
N VAL A 46 5.52 10.27 -20.41
CA VAL A 46 5.58 10.11 -18.95
C VAL A 46 4.23 9.63 -18.46
N VAL A 47 4.19 8.41 -17.95
CA VAL A 47 2.99 7.83 -17.33
C VAL A 47 3.11 7.86 -15.81
N ARG A 48 1.98 8.05 -15.15
CA ARG A 48 1.89 7.92 -13.68
C ARG A 48 1.43 6.51 -13.36
N LYS A 49 2.21 5.79 -12.57
CA LYS A 49 1.85 4.45 -12.12
C LYS A 49 1.80 4.37 -10.60
N PRO A 50 0.77 3.76 -10.01
CA PRO A 50 0.80 3.39 -8.61
C PRO A 50 1.84 2.28 -8.41
N ILE A 51 2.58 2.36 -7.31
CA ILE A 51 3.52 1.34 -6.89
C ILE A 51 3.28 1.03 -5.41
N PHE A 52 3.61 -0.20 -5.03
CA PHE A 52 3.82 -0.56 -3.63
C PHE A 52 5.31 -0.83 -3.43
N LYS A 53 5.94 -0.08 -2.53
CA LYS A 53 7.35 -0.25 -2.17
C LYS A 53 7.42 -0.89 -0.77
N PRO A 54 7.78 -2.18 -0.65
CA PRO A 54 7.99 -2.80 0.65
C PRO A 54 9.08 -2.08 1.44
N CYS A 55 8.93 -2.02 2.76
CA CYS A 55 9.93 -1.40 3.62
C CYS A 55 11.25 -2.21 3.60
N ARG A 56 12.34 -1.61 4.09
CA ARG A 56 13.66 -2.26 4.08
C ARG A 56 13.65 -3.59 4.85
N PHE A 57 12.95 -3.62 5.99
CA PHE A 57 12.80 -4.83 6.80
C PHE A 57 12.13 -5.96 6.01
N MET A 58 11.00 -5.69 5.34
CA MET A 58 10.31 -6.68 4.53
C MET A 58 11.20 -7.27 3.43
N LYS A 59 11.98 -6.43 2.74
CA LYS A 59 12.86 -6.90 1.66
C LYS A 59 14.00 -7.80 2.16
N ILE A 60 14.62 -7.45 3.27
CA ILE A 60 15.76 -8.19 3.82
C ILE A 60 15.29 -9.49 4.45
N PHE A 61 14.29 -9.41 5.34
CA PHE A 61 13.84 -10.54 6.13
C PHE A 61 13.18 -11.62 5.27
N TYR A 62 12.30 -11.23 4.34
CA TYR A 62 11.60 -12.15 3.44
C TYR A 62 12.30 -12.35 2.09
N LYS A 63 13.53 -11.86 1.92
CA LYS A 63 14.34 -12.00 0.69
C LYS A 63 13.60 -11.62 -0.61
N LEU A 64 12.74 -10.60 -0.54
CA LEU A 64 11.87 -10.21 -1.65
C LEU A 64 12.67 -9.59 -2.80
N LYS A 65 12.50 -10.14 -4.00
CA LYS A 65 13.02 -9.55 -5.25
C LYS A 65 12.04 -8.51 -5.77
N CYS A 66 12.22 -7.26 -5.37
CA CYS A 66 11.38 -6.14 -5.83
C CYS A 66 12.09 -5.33 -6.91
N ALA A 67 11.35 -4.93 -7.95
CA ALA A 67 11.85 -3.95 -8.92
C ALA A 67 12.24 -2.65 -8.22
N GLU A 68 13.34 -2.03 -8.66
CA GLU A 68 13.85 -0.82 -8.05
C GLU A 68 12.96 0.38 -8.41
N SER A 69 11.99 0.67 -7.54
CA SER A 69 11.13 1.85 -7.68
C SER A 69 11.52 2.93 -6.68
N ARG A 70 11.90 4.10 -7.18
CA ARG A 70 12.23 5.26 -6.35
C ARG A 70 10.99 6.13 -6.16
N ILE A 71 10.56 6.27 -4.91
CA ILE A 71 9.61 7.30 -4.50
C ILE A 71 10.43 8.60 -4.35
N PRO A 72 10.06 9.70 -5.02
CA PRO A 72 10.77 10.98 -4.89
C PRO A 72 10.84 11.43 -3.42
N ILE A 73 11.98 12.00 -3.01
CA ILE A 73 12.23 12.43 -1.62
C ILE A 73 11.21 13.48 -1.17
N GLU A 74 10.77 14.33 -2.08
CA GLU A 74 9.74 15.36 -1.90
C GLU A 74 8.32 14.82 -1.74
N THR A 75 8.10 13.50 -1.85
CA THR A 75 6.78 12.91 -1.64
C THR A 75 6.49 12.84 -0.16
N PHE A 76 5.43 13.53 0.29
CA PHE A 76 4.92 13.38 1.66
C PHE A 76 4.40 11.95 1.87
N ILE A 77 4.94 11.29 2.89
CA ILE A 77 4.56 9.93 3.28
C ILE A 77 3.74 10.04 4.57
N ASP A 78 2.43 9.92 4.44
CA ASP A 78 1.51 9.92 5.57
C ASP A 78 1.34 8.47 6.09
N PRO A 79 1.27 8.24 7.42
CA PRO A 79 0.77 6.97 7.93
C PRO A 79 -0.72 6.80 7.56
N LEU A 80 -1.24 5.58 7.76
CA LEU A 80 -2.68 5.38 7.71
C LEU A 80 -3.38 6.24 8.77
N ASP A 81 -4.37 7.01 8.34
CA ASP A 81 -5.24 7.77 9.23
C ASP A 81 -6.37 6.86 9.73
N ILE A 82 -6.07 6.12 10.81
CA ILE A 82 -6.98 5.13 11.39
C ILE A 82 -8.29 5.78 11.84
N GLU A 83 -8.23 6.97 12.44
CA GLU A 83 -9.41 7.72 12.88
C GLU A 83 -10.36 7.99 11.71
N LYS A 84 -9.82 8.48 10.59
CA LYS A 84 -10.62 8.78 9.40
C LYS A 84 -11.19 7.53 8.73
N ILE A 85 -10.43 6.43 8.73
CA ILE A 85 -10.89 5.14 8.19
C ILE A 85 -12.03 4.59 9.07
N ALA A 86 -11.87 4.65 10.39
CA ALA A 86 -12.84 4.18 11.38
C ALA A 86 -14.13 4.99 11.35
N ALA A 87 -14.02 6.32 11.32
CA ALA A 87 -15.16 7.23 11.20
C ALA A 87 -15.98 6.96 9.93
N HIS A 88 -15.35 6.56 8.83
CA HIS A 88 -16.05 6.29 7.57
C HIS A 88 -16.95 5.05 7.61
N ILE A 89 -16.64 4.08 8.46
CA ILE A 89 -17.40 2.82 8.60
C ILE A 89 -18.07 2.68 9.97
N TYR A 90 -18.06 3.76 10.78
CA TYR A 90 -18.66 3.81 12.11
C TYR A 90 -18.09 2.75 13.08
N PHE A 91 -16.81 2.42 12.94
CA PHE A 91 -16.11 1.51 13.85
C PHE A 91 -15.30 2.29 14.88
N ARG A 92 -14.94 1.61 15.98
CA ARG A 92 -13.94 2.14 16.91
C ARG A 92 -12.55 2.10 16.27
N PRO A 93 -11.71 3.13 16.42
CA PRO A 93 -10.35 3.15 15.85
C PRO A 93 -9.52 1.91 16.19
N GLN A 94 -9.67 1.39 17.42
CA GLN A 94 -8.93 0.21 17.90
C GLN A 94 -9.29 -1.05 17.10
N ILE A 95 -10.56 -1.20 16.69
CA ILE A 95 -11.00 -2.34 15.86
C ILE A 95 -10.35 -2.26 14.48
N VAL A 96 -10.29 -1.06 13.89
CA VAL A 96 -9.65 -0.83 12.59
C VAL A 96 -8.15 -1.08 12.65
N GLU A 97 -7.49 -0.54 13.66
CA GLU A 97 -6.05 -0.73 13.89
C GLU A 97 -5.70 -2.21 14.06
N GLN A 98 -6.40 -2.90 14.96
CA GLN A 98 -6.19 -4.33 15.21
C GLN A 98 -6.41 -5.17 13.95
N CYS A 99 -7.51 -4.93 13.22
CA CYS A 99 -7.82 -5.66 12.00
C CYS A 99 -6.74 -5.48 10.92
N ILE A 100 -6.27 -4.25 10.71
CA ILE A 100 -5.18 -3.98 9.76
C ILE A 100 -3.91 -4.68 10.23
N HIS A 101 -3.55 -4.53 11.50
CA HIS A 101 -2.34 -5.13 12.07
C HIS A 101 -2.32 -6.66 11.92
N GLU A 102 -3.38 -7.35 12.35
CA GLU A 102 -3.50 -8.80 12.25
C GLU A 102 -3.44 -9.30 10.81
N THR A 103 -4.11 -8.60 9.88
CA THR A 103 -4.06 -8.98 8.46
C THR A 103 -2.66 -8.84 7.89
N LEU A 104 -1.93 -7.77 8.26
CA LEU A 104 -0.54 -7.57 7.82
C LEU A 104 0.42 -8.59 8.43
N LEU A 105 0.18 -9.02 9.68
CA LEU A 105 0.92 -10.12 10.29
C LEU A 105 0.67 -11.44 9.56
N LEU A 106 -0.57 -11.74 9.18
CA LEU A 106 -0.90 -12.93 8.38
C LEU A 106 -0.19 -12.90 7.02
N TYR A 107 -0.20 -11.75 6.34
CA TYR A 107 0.56 -11.55 5.10
C TYR A 107 2.05 -11.82 5.29
N ALA A 108 2.63 -11.24 6.34
CA ALA A 108 4.04 -11.41 6.68
C ALA A 108 4.37 -12.89 7.00
N GLY A 109 3.49 -13.59 7.72
CA GLY A 109 3.62 -15.02 8.00
C GLY A 109 3.65 -15.85 6.71
N GLY A 110 2.71 -15.65 5.79
CA GLY A 110 2.70 -16.40 4.54
C GLY A 110 3.92 -16.12 3.64
N LEU A 111 4.47 -14.90 3.68
CA LEU A 111 5.74 -14.60 3.01
C LEU A 111 6.93 -15.37 3.61
N LEU A 112 6.93 -15.63 4.92
CA LEU A 112 7.97 -16.45 5.57
C LEU A 112 7.98 -17.87 5.00
N ASP A 113 6.80 -18.41 4.74
CA ASP A 113 6.57 -19.75 4.22
C ASP A 113 6.74 -19.84 2.69
N ASN A 114 7.22 -18.77 2.03
CA ASN A 114 7.32 -18.62 0.57
C ASN A 114 6.00 -18.87 -0.17
N GLN A 115 4.86 -18.58 0.47
CA GLN A 115 3.55 -18.69 -0.16
C GLN A 115 3.27 -17.47 -1.02
N ASP A 116 2.58 -17.69 -2.14
CA ASP A 116 1.96 -16.60 -2.88
C ASP A 116 0.65 -16.23 -2.17
N VAL A 117 0.69 -15.13 -1.41
CA VAL A 117 -0.40 -14.75 -0.50
C VAL A 117 -1.26 -13.66 -1.15
N GLU A 118 -2.48 -14.03 -1.53
CA GLU A 118 -3.51 -13.09 -1.94
C GLU A 118 -4.65 -13.08 -0.91
N PHE A 119 -5.00 -11.90 -0.40
CA PHE A 119 -6.16 -11.74 0.48
C PHE A 119 -7.38 -11.31 -0.32
N PHE A 120 -8.37 -12.20 -0.41
CA PHE A 120 -9.67 -11.90 -0.97
C PHE A 120 -10.74 -11.91 0.12
N PHE A 121 -11.28 -10.74 0.45
CA PHE A 121 -12.37 -10.61 1.42
C PHE A 121 -13.69 -10.43 0.68
N LYS A 122 -14.65 -11.33 0.92
CA LYS A 122 -16.03 -11.25 0.41
C LYS A 122 -16.88 -10.32 1.27
#